data_AF-A0A3D3TQW2-F1
#
_entry.id   AF-A0A3D3TQW2-F1
#
_cell.length_a   1.000
_cell.length_b   1.000
_cell.length_c   1.000
_cell.angle_alpha   90.00
_cell.angle_beta   90.00
_cell.angle_gamma   90.00
#
_symmetry.space_group_name_H-M   'P 1'
#
loop_
_entity.id
_entity.type
_entity.pdbx_description
1 polymer ?
#
loop_
_entity_poly.entity_id
_entity_poly.type
_entity_poly.pdbx_seq_one_letter_code
_entity_poly.pdbx_strand_id
1 'polypeptide(L)'
;RSSDLSKSSHSYEIVFYFLAASTIVAAILMRNNFVVPTVREFVLLFILGVVSLLAQIFLTGAFGNTNAVIVEVVRYIGILFNATWGLILFGESLSVYSILGGILIIGASIVLSRQKSLE
;
A
#
# COMPACT_ATOMS: atom_id res chain seq x y z
N ARG A 1 7.81 -22.33 21.61
CA ARG A 1 6.82 -22.75 20.58
C ARG A 1 5.40 -22.22 20.86
N SER A 2 5.07 -21.76 22.07
CA SER A 2 3.78 -21.10 22.39
C SER A 2 3.80 -19.57 22.25
N SER A 3 4.98 -18.95 22.15
CA SER A 3 5.15 -17.49 22.04
C SER A 3 4.84 -16.90 20.66
N ASP A 4 4.96 -17.70 19.60
CA ASP A 4 4.80 -17.22 18.22
C ASP A 4 3.33 -17.17 17.77
N LEU A 5 2.48 -18.02 18.35
CA LEU A 5 1.03 -18.03 18.07
C LEU A 5 0.37 -16.72 18.51
N SER A 6 0.78 -16.15 19.65
CA SER A 6 0.17 -14.92 20.19
C SER A 6 0.45 -13.69 19.31
N LYS A 7 1.67 -13.52 18.77
CA LYS A 7 1.99 -12.38 17.90
C LYS A 7 1.27 -12.43 16.55
N SER A 8 1.04 -13.63 16.01
CA SER A 8 0.34 -13.82 14.74
C SER A 8 -1.15 -13.50 14.87
N SER A 9 -1.79 -13.87 15.99
CA SER A 9 -3.20 -13.57 16.27
C SER A 9 -3.52 -12.07 16.20
N HIS A 10 -2.67 -11.23 16.81
CA HIS A 10 -2.86 -9.77 16.82
C HIS A 10 -2.66 -9.14 15.44
N SER A 11 -1.78 -9.70 14.61
CA SER A 11 -1.52 -9.16 13.27
C SER A 11 -2.73 -9.33 12.35
N TYR A 12 -3.40 -10.48 12.38
CA TYR A 12 -4.61 -10.68 11.59
C TYR A 12 -5.78 -9.79 12.04
N GLU A 13 -5.87 -9.53 13.34
CA GLU A 13 -6.89 -8.64 13.90
C GLU A 13 -6.70 -7.19 13.41
N ILE A 14 -5.46 -6.69 13.36
CA ILE A 14 -5.15 -5.37 12.78
C ILE A 14 -5.55 -5.31 11.29
N VAL A 15 -5.19 -6.33 10.50
CA VAL A 15 -5.57 -6.41 9.08
C VAL A 15 -7.08 -6.41 8.91
N PHE A 16 -7.79 -7.17 9.75
CA PHE A 16 -9.25 -7.25 9.72
C PHE A 16 -9.92 -5.91 10.01
N TYR A 17 -9.54 -5.23 11.10
CA TYR A 17 -10.11 -3.92 11.43
C TYR A 17 -9.78 -2.86 10.37
N PHE A 18 -8.57 -2.90 9.81
CA PHE A 18 -8.18 -1.99 8.73
C PHE A 18 -9.07 -2.20 7.50
N LEU A 19 -9.25 -3.44 7.04
CA LEU A 19 -10.09 -3.77 5.89
C LEU A 19 -11.57 -3.47 6.14
N ALA A 20 -12.08 -3.74 7.36
CA ALA A 20 -13.45 -3.41 7.74
C ALA A 20 -13.69 -1.89 7.71
N ALA A 21 -12.77 -1.10 8.28
CA ALA A 21 -12.84 0.34 8.24
C ALA A 21 -12.75 0.87 6.80
N SER A 22 -11.81 0.37 5.99
CA SER A 22 -11.69 0.72 4.57
C SER A 22 -12.97 0.40 3.80
N THR A 23 -13.62 -0.73 4.08
CA THR A 23 -14.89 -1.12 3.45
C THR A 23 -16.01 -0.15 3.79
N ILE A 24 -16.14 0.25 5.06
CA ILE A 24 -17.16 1.22 5.49
C ILE A 24 -16.91 2.59 4.82
N VAL A 25 -15.66 3.06 4.83
CA VAL A 25 -15.28 4.32 4.18
C VAL A 25 -15.57 4.27 2.68
N ALA A 26 -15.20 3.18 2.01
CA ALA A 26 -15.49 2.97 0.60
C ALA A 26 -17.00 2.97 0.31
N ALA A 27 -17.81 2.31 1.15
CA ALA A 27 -19.27 2.28 1.02
C ALA A 27 -19.89 3.69 1.16
N ILE A 28 -19.39 4.50 2.10
CA ILE A 28 -19.82 5.89 2.28
C ILE A 28 -19.46 6.74 1.05
N LEU A 29 -18.24 6.62 0.54
CA LEU A 29 -17.78 7.35 -0.66
C LEU A 29 -18.57 6.96 -1.91
N MET A 30 -18.91 5.68 -2.05
CA MET A 30 -19.61 5.14 -3.21
C MET A 30 -21.08 5.56 -3.28
N ARG A 31 -21.68 6.02 -2.17
CA ARG A 31 -23.10 6.43 -2.08
C ARG A 31 -23.53 7.42 -3.16
N ASN A 32 -22.65 8.36 -3.55
CA ASN A 32 -23.03 9.45 -4.44
C ASN A 32 -23.00 9.08 -5.94
N ASN A 33 -22.23 8.05 -6.34
CA ASN A 33 -22.04 7.64 -7.74
C ASN A 33 -21.91 6.11 -7.83
N PHE A 34 -22.94 5.39 -7.38
CA PHE A 34 -22.92 3.94 -7.45
C PHE A 34 -23.13 3.46 -8.89
N VAL A 35 -22.10 2.81 -9.44
CA VAL A 35 -22.15 2.17 -10.76
C VAL A 35 -22.04 0.67 -10.55
N VAL A 36 -22.94 -0.09 -11.17
CA VAL A 36 -22.91 -1.55 -11.11
C VAL A 36 -21.80 -2.04 -12.05
N PRO A 37 -20.77 -2.75 -11.55
CA PRO A 37 -19.69 -3.24 -12.39
C PRO A 37 -20.17 -4.38 -13.28
N THR A 38 -19.66 -4.40 -14.51
CA THR A 38 -19.79 -5.50 -15.46
C THR A 38 -19.00 -6.72 -14.94
N VAL A 39 -19.30 -7.93 -15.43
CA VAL A 39 -18.60 -9.17 -15.03
C VAL A 39 -17.07 -9.05 -15.14
N ARG A 40 -16.55 -8.36 -16.17
CA ARG A 40 -15.11 -8.13 -16.33
C ARG A 40 -14.54 -7.25 -15.22
N GLU A 41 -15.22 -6.15 -14.90
CA GLU A 41 -14.82 -5.22 -13.84
C GLU A 41 -14.90 -5.89 -12.48
N PHE A 42 -15.91 -6.74 -12.25
CA PHE A 42 -16.04 -7.52 -11.03
C PHE A 42 -14.86 -8.49 -10.84
N VAL A 43 -14.44 -9.21 -11.89
CA VAL A 43 -13.26 -10.10 -11.83
C VAL A 43 -11.98 -9.30 -11.53
N LEU A 44 -11.79 -8.14 -12.16
CA LEU A 44 -10.65 -7.27 -11.89
C LEU A 44 -10.66 -6.75 -10.45
N LEU A 45 -11.81 -6.31 -9.93
CA LEU A 45 -11.99 -5.87 -8.55
C LEU A 45 -11.72 -7.00 -7.56
N PHE A 46 -12.13 -8.24 -7.88
CA PHE A 46 -11.85 -9.39 -7.04
C PHE A 46 -10.35 -9.69 -6.95
N ILE A 47 -9.65 -9.74 -8.09
CA ILE A 47 -8.20 -9.94 -8.13
C ILE A 47 -7.48 -8.82 -7.37
N LEU A 48 -7.88 -7.56 -7.59
CA LEU A 48 -7.35 -6.41 -6.89
C LEU A 48 -7.54 -6.54 -5.37
N GLY A 49 -8.72 -6.98 -4.93
CA GLY A 49 -9.03 -7.22 -3.52
C GLY A 49 -8.14 -8.30 -2.90
N VAL A 50 -7.95 -9.43 -3.59
CA VAL A 50 -7.08 -10.52 -3.13
C VAL A 50 -5.62 -10.07 -3.03
N VAL A 51 -5.11 -9.38 -4.06
CA VAL A 51 -3.73 -8.85 -4.05
C VAL A 51 -3.54 -7.82 -2.95
N SER A 52 -4.51 -6.93 -2.75
CA SER A 52 -4.49 -5.91 -1.68
C SER A 52 -4.51 -6.55 -0.29
N LEU A 53 -5.33 -7.58 -0.08
CA LEU A 53 -5.36 -8.34 1.17
C LEU A 53 -4.02 -9.00 1.48
N LEU A 54 -3.40 -9.66 0.48
CA LEU A 54 -2.07 -10.24 0.64
C LEU A 54 -1.03 -9.18 0.97
N ALA A 55 -1.02 -8.05 0.25
CA ALA A 55 -0.12 -6.93 0.52
C ALA A 55 -0.28 -6.40 1.95
N GLN A 56 -1.52 -6.27 2.43
CA GLN A 56 -1.81 -5.80 3.78
C GLN A 56 -1.30 -6.78 4.86
N ILE A 57 -1.45 -8.09 4.65
CA ILE A 57 -0.91 -9.12 5.57
C ILE A 57 0.61 -9.01 5.66
N PHE A 58 1.31 -8.89 4.52
CA PHE A 58 2.76 -8.70 4.50
C PHE A 58 3.19 -7.41 5.19
N LEU A 59 2.45 -6.32 4.96
CA LEU A 59 2.74 -5.02 5.58
C LEU A 59 2.61 -5.10 7.11
N THR A 60 1.49 -5.62 7.62
CA THR A 60 1.28 -5.79 9.06
C THR A 60 2.31 -6.73 9.67
N GLY A 61 2.66 -7.81 8.98
CA GLY A 61 3.73 -8.71 9.39
C GLY A 61 5.12 -8.03 9.45
N ALA A 62 5.41 -7.14 8.52
CA ALA A 62 6.67 -6.38 8.47
C ALA A 62 6.78 -5.40 9.65
N PHE A 63 5.72 -4.67 9.96
CA PHE A 63 5.67 -3.77 11.13
C PHE A 63 5.77 -4.51 12.46
N GLY A 64 5.25 -5.75 12.54
CA GLY A 64 5.32 -6.55 13.76
C GLY A 64 6.71 -7.15 14.06
N ASN A 65 7.57 -7.31 13.05
CA ASN A 65 8.85 -8.01 13.19
C ASN A 65 10.09 -7.12 12.97
N THR A 66 9.94 -5.95 12.35
CA THR A 66 11.06 -5.06 11.99
C THR A 66 10.83 -3.64 12.51
N ASN A 67 11.90 -2.86 12.67
CA ASN A 67 11.80 -1.45 12.99
C ASN A 67 10.95 -0.73 11.93
N ALA A 68 9.90 -0.02 12.39
CA ALA A 68 8.92 0.67 11.55
C ALA A 68 9.57 1.59 10.50
N VAL A 69 10.72 2.19 10.81
CA VAL A 69 11.44 3.08 9.88
C VAL A 69 11.91 2.33 8.62
N ILE A 70 12.33 1.06 8.74
CA ILE A 70 12.78 0.26 7.58
C ILE A 70 11.60 -0.07 6.66
N VAL A 71 10.46 -0.44 7.26
CA VAL A 71 9.23 -0.77 6.53
C VAL A 71 8.76 0.43 5.71
N GLU A 72 8.83 1.63 6.30
CA GLU A 72 8.50 2.88 5.62
C GLU A 72 9.44 3.18 4.45
N VAL A 73 10.76 2.99 4.60
CA VAL A 73 11.72 3.17 3.49
C VAL A 73 11.41 2.23 2.32
N VAL A 74 11.09 0.96 2.59
CA VAL A 74 10.71 0.00 1.54
C VAL A 74 9.41 0.41 0.84
N ARG A 75 8.44 0.94 1.59
CA ARG A 75 7.18 1.46 1.04
C ARG A 75 7.41 2.61 0.04
N TYR A 76 8.35 3.52 0.33
CA TYR A 76 8.70 4.60 -0.59
C TYR A 76 9.36 4.12 -1.89
N ILE A 77 10.19 3.07 -1.85
CA ILE A 77 10.75 2.44 -3.06
C ILE A 77 9.62 1.89 -3.95
N GLY A 78 8.56 1.36 -3.35
CA GLY A 78 7.37 0.91 -4.08
C GLY A 78 6.74 1.99 -4.95
N ILE A 79 6.86 3.27 -4.58
CA ILE A 79 6.34 4.39 -5.37
C ILE A 79 7.13 4.56 -6.68
N LEU A 80 8.46 4.39 -6.65
CA LEU A 80 9.29 4.43 -7.85
C LEU A 80 8.94 3.28 -8.81
N PHE A 81 8.73 2.08 -8.27
CA PHE A 81 8.25 0.95 -9.05
C PHE A 81 6.88 1.25 -9.66
N ASN A 82 5.92 1.76 -8.89
CA ASN A 82 4.59 2.10 -9.39
C ASN A 82 4.65 3.13 -10.52
N ALA A 83 5.49 4.17 -10.38
CA ALA A 83 5.69 5.17 -11.44
C ALA A 83 6.30 4.56 -12.71
N THR A 84 7.24 3.62 -12.56
CA THR A 84 7.87 2.92 -13.69
C THR A 84 6.88 2.01 -14.40
N TRP A 85 6.08 1.25 -13.65
CA TRP A 85 5.00 0.42 -14.22
C TRP A 85 3.90 1.26 -14.85
N GLY A 86 3.58 2.44 -14.28
CA GLY A 86 2.66 3.42 -14.85
C GLY A 86 3.08 3.87 -16.26
N LEU A 87 4.35 4.22 -16.42
CA LEU A 87 4.94 4.57 -17.73
C LEU A 87 4.85 3.41 -18.73
N ILE A 88 5.22 2.20 -18.31
CA ILE A 88 5.35 1.05 -19.20
C ILE A 88 3.99 0.46 -19.61
N LEU A 89 3.05 0.32 -18.66
CA LEU A 89 1.76 -0.33 -18.88
C LEU A 89 0.69 0.60 -19.44
N PHE A 90 0.65 1.86 -18.98
CA PHE A 90 -0.40 2.80 -19.37
C PHE A 90 0.06 3.78 -20.44
N GLY A 91 1.37 3.85 -20.73
CA GLY A 91 1.91 4.76 -21.75
C GLY A 91 1.66 6.23 -21.45
N GLU A 92 1.29 6.58 -20.21
CA GLU A 92 1.03 7.95 -19.82
C GLU A 92 2.34 8.76 -19.94
N SER A 93 2.31 9.83 -20.73
CA SER A 93 3.44 10.77 -20.77
C SER A 93 3.56 11.41 -19.39
N LEU A 94 4.73 11.27 -18.76
CA LEU A 94 5.03 11.88 -17.47
C LEU A 94 4.81 13.39 -17.56
N SER A 95 3.67 13.87 -17.05
CA SER A 95 3.37 15.29 -16.96
C SER A 95 4.38 15.96 -16.01
N VAL A 96 4.58 17.27 -16.15
CA VAL A 96 5.50 18.05 -15.31
C VAL A 96 5.22 17.83 -13.81
N TYR A 97 3.95 17.62 -13.45
CA TYR A 97 3.51 17.29 -12.09
C TYR A 97 3.99 15.91 -11.60
N SER A 98 4.02 14.89 -12.46
CA SER A 98 4.54 13.56 -12.12
C SER A 98 6.06 13.57 -11.93
N ILE A 99 6.78 14.39 -12.71
CA ILE A 99 8.22 14.61 -12.55
C ILE A 99 8.51 15.31 -11.21
N LEU A 100 7.78 16.38 -10.90
CA LEU A 100 7.89 17.08 -9.62
C LEU A 100 7.57 16.17 -8.44
N GLY A 101 6.51 15.35 -8.55
CA GLY A 101 6.16 14.35 -7.55
C GLY A 101 7.29 13.33 -7.35
N GLY A 102 7.87 12.83 -8.44
CA GLY A 102 9.01 11.90 -8.39
C GLY A 102 10.23 12.48 -7.69
N ILE A 103 10.61 13.73 -8.00
CA ILE A 103 11.72 14.43 -7.33
C ILE A 103 11.45 14.57 -5.83
N LEU A 104 10.21 14.91 -5.45
CA LEU A 104 9.83 15.06 -4.05
C LEU A 104 9.91 13.74 -3.28
N ILE A 105 9.48 12.64 -3.89
CA ILE A 105 9.55 11.29 -3.31
C ILE A 105 11.01 10.84 -3.14
N ILE A 106 11.86 11.08 -4.14
CA ILE A 106 13.29 10.77 -4.06
C ILE A 106 13.96 11.60 -2.96
N GLY A 107 13.65 12.90 -2.90
CA GLY A 107 14.15 13.79 -1.85
C GLY A 107 13.74 13.35 -0.44
N ALA A 108 12.48 13.00 -0.24
CA ALA A 108 11.98 12.48 1.04
C ALA A 108 12.66 11.16 1.42
N SER A 109 12.87 10.26 0.45
CA SER A 109 13.55 8.97 0.67
C SER A 109 15.00 9.16 1.11
N ILE A 110 15.71 10.13 0.52
CA ILE A 110 17.10 10.46 0.89
C ILE A 110 17.15 11.05 2.31
N VAL A 111 16.27 12.00 2.64
CA VAL A 111 16.21 12.60 3.99
C VAL A 111 15.95 11.54 5.04
N LEU A 112 14.98 10.66 4.80
CA LEU A 112 14.62 9.59 5.72
C LEU A 112 15.76 8.57 5.89
N SER A 113 16.44 8.22 4.80
CA SER A 113 17.62 7.34 4.86
C SER A 113 18.77 7.95 5.64
N ARG A 114 18.92 9.29 5.64
CA ARG A 114 19.96 9.98 6.43
C ARG A 114 19.61 10.04 7.91
N GLN A 115 18.34 10.22 8.27
CA GLN A 115 17.92 10.23 9.68
C GLN A 115 18.20 8.90 10.37
N LYS A 116 18.02 7.77 9.66
CA LYS A 116 18.32 6.44 10.19
C LYS A 116 19.82 6.17 10.38
N SER A 117 20.72 6.96 9.79
CA SER A 117 22.17 6.83 10.00
C SER A 117 22.68 7.64 11.21
N LEU A 118 21.80 8.44 11.83
CA LEU A 118 22.12 9.34 12.93
C LEU A 118 21.58 8.86 14.29
N GLU A 119 20.84 7.74 14.30
CA GLU A 119 20.44 6.95 15.48
C GLU A 119 21.26 5.66 15.55
#